data_AF-A0A943DEI2-F1
#
_entry.id   AF-A0A943DEI2-F1
#
_cell.length_a   1.000
_cell.length_b   1.000
_cell.length_c   1.000
_cell.angle_alpha   90.00
_cell.angle_beta   90.00
_cell.angle_gamma   90.00
#
_symmetry.space_group_name_H-M   'P 1'
#
loop_
_entity.id
_entity.type
_entity.pdbx_description
1 polymer ?
#
loop_
_entity_poly.entity_id
_entity_poly.type
_entity_poly.pdbx_seq_one_letter_code
_entity_poly.pdbx_strand_id
1 'polypeptide(L)'
;MADSLMTCTPYGINTHRLIVQARRVAYNGEDDAPAKTVQAVIHYTVRSFKRAYTLYIGAAVILFLVVVLFRRGQRKRKTHKK
;
A
#
# COMPACT_ATOMS: atom_id res chain seq x y z
N MET A 1 3.73 33.25 25.74
CA MET A 1 3.19 33.12 27.11
C MET A 1 1.67 33.07 26.99
N ALA A 2 1.15 31.92 26.54
CA ALA A 2 -0.28 31.72 26.27
C ALA A 2 -0.66 30.25 26.56
N ASP A 3 -0.04 29.66 27.58
CA ASP A 3 -0.27 28.27 27.99
C ASP A 3 -1.32 28.20 29.11
N SER A 4 -2.29 29.11 29.11
CA SER A 4 -3.34 29.18 30.13
C SER A 4 -4.69 29.45 29.48
N LEU A 5 -5.70 28.64 29.82
CA LEU A 5 -7.08 28.80 29.41
C LEU A 5 -7.88 29.41 30.57
N MET A 6 -8.61 30.49 30.31
CA MET A 6 -9.42 31.17 31.31
C MET A 6 -10.91 31.03 30.99
N THR A 7 -11.71 30.69 32.01
CA THR A 7 -13.18 30.64 31.92
C THR A 7 -13.82 31.15 33.20
N CYS A 8 -15.12 31.43 33.19
CA CYS A 8 -15.86 31.84 34.38
C CYS A 8 -16.48 30.64 35.11
N THR A 9 -16.61 30.73 36.43
CA THR A 9 -17.18 29.70 37.32
C THR A 9 -17.88 30.34 38.52
N PRO A 10 -18.75 29.62 39.26
CA PRO A 10 -19.38 28.35 38.89
C PRO A 10 -20.40 28.57 37.77
N TYR A 11 -20.71 27.48 37.05
CA TYR A 11 -21.61 27.53 35.90
C TYR A 11 -22.96 28.16 36.28
N GLY A 12 -23.42 29.14 35.50
CA GLY A 12 -24.68 29.85 35.73
C GLY A 12 -24.60 31.08 36.63
N ILE A 13 -23.52 31.26 37.42
CA ILE A 13 -23.32 32.46 38.27
C ILE A 13 -22.09 33.26 37.81
N ASN A 14 -21.01 32.60 37.39
CA ASN A 14 -19.82 33.22 36.79
C ASN A 14 -19.11 34.28 37.66
N THR A 15 -19.16 34.15 38.99
CA THR A 15 -18.55 35.10 39.95
C THR A 15 -17.03 34.99 40.08
N HIS A 16 -16.45 33.86 39.71
CA HIS A 16 -15.01 33.58 39.77
C HIS A 16 -14.45 33.26 38.39
N ARG A 17 -13.13 33.34 38.26
CA ARG A 17 -12.40 32.91 37.06
C ARG A 17 -11.61 31.65 37.38
N LEU A 18 -11.76 30.64 36.54
CA LEU A 18 -10.96 29.43 36.54
C LEU A 18 -9.83 29.58 35.52
N ILE A 19 -8.61 29.37 35.97
CA ILE A 19 -7.39 29.44 35.15
C ILE A 19 -6.80 28.03 35.06
N VAL A 20 -6.90 27.42 33.89
CA VAL A 20 -6.32 26.10 33.60
C VAL A 20 -4.95 26.33 32.98
N GLN A 21 -3.89 25.89 33.64
CA GLN A 21 -2.53 25.94 33.11
C GLN A 21 -2.23 24.69 32.31
N ALA A 22 -1.76 24.86 31.09
CA ALA A 22 -1.34 23.80 30.19
C ALA A 22 0.19 23.75 30.11
N ARG A 23 0.74 22.57 29.85
CA ARG A 23 2.13 22.38 29.49
C ARG A 23 2.20 21.83 28.08
N ARG A 24 3.02 22.45 27.21
CA ARG A 24 3.28 21.89 25.89
C ARG A 24 3.96 20.54 25.99
N VAL A 25 3.40 19.55 25.30
CA VAL A 25 3.94 18.21 25.09
C VAL A 25 4.01 17.98 23.58
N ALA A 26 4.97 17.19 23.11
CA ALA A 26 5.07 16.83 21.70
C ALA A 26 3.77 16.15 21.24
N TYR A 27 3.20 16.65 20.15
CA TYR A 27 2.04 16.04 19.51
C TYR A 27 2.54 15.01 18.50
N ASN A 28 2.36 13.74 18.81
CA ASN A 28 2.59 12.64 17.87
C ASN A 28 1.25 12.41 17.16
N GLY A 29 1.05 13.11 16.05
CA GLY A 29 -0.21 13.09 15.30
C GLY A 29 -0.51 11.72 14.69
N GLU A 30 -1.64 11.62 14.00
CA GLU A 30 -2.05 10.42 13.27
C GLU A 30 -1.07 9.98 12.16
N ASP A 31 -0.09 10.82 11.80
CA ASP A 31 1.04 10.47 10.93
C ASP A 31 2.02 9.47 11.59
N ASP A 32 1.97 9.34 12.92
CA ASP A 32 2.65 8.30 13.71
C ASP A 32 1.75 7.08 13.98
N ALA A 33 0.51 7.05 13.45
CA ALA A 33 -0.23 5.80 13.34
C ALA A 33 0.63 4.85 12.47
N PRO A 34 0.77 3.58 12.86
CA PRO A 34 1.93 2.77 12.48
C PRO A 34 2.06 2.68 10.96
N ALA A 35 2.96 3.48 10.37
CA ALA A 35 3.32 3.40 8.95
C ALA A 35 3.73 1.98 8.53
N LYS A 36 4.09 1.13 9.51
CA LYS A 36 4.30 -0.31 9.38
C LYS A 36 3.10 -1.06 8.80
N THR A 37 1.86 -0.70 9.14
CA THR A 37 0.66 -1.41 8.66
C THR A 37 0.40 -1.08 7.18
N VAL A 38 0.50 0.20 6.80
CA VAL A 38 0.31 0.65 5.41
C VAL A 38 1.42 0.10 4.50
N GLN A 39 2.68 0.16 4.94
CA GLN A 39 3.81 -0.39 4.19
C GLN A 39 3.73 -1.92 4.06
N ALA A 40 3.28 -2.64 5.10
CA ALA A 40 3.09 -4.08 5.04
C ALA A 40 2.01 -4.49 4.02
N VAL A 41 0.89 -3.77 3.98
CA VAL A 41 -0.20 -4.01 3.01
C VAL A 41 0.26 -3.73 1.58
N ILE A 42 0.99 -2.64 1.34
CA ILE A 42 1.54 -2.31 0.02
C ILE A 42 2.58 -3.37 -0.42
N HIS A 43 3.45 -3.82 0.48
CA HIS A 43 4.46 -4.81 0.14
C HIS A 43 3.85 -6.20 -0.18
N TYR A 44 2.83 -6.61 0.57
CA TYR A 44 2.10 -7.86 0.32
C TYR A 44 1.41 -7.87 -1.04
N THR A 45 0.70 -6.79 -1.39
CA THR A 45 -0.04 -6.69 -2.66
C THR A 45 0.91 -6.71 -3.85
N VAL A 46 1.96 -5.87 -3.84
CA VAL A 46 2.93 -5.78 -4.95
C VAL A 46 3.68 -7.10 -5.16
N ARG A 47 4.06 -7.81 -4.09
CA ARG A 47 4.77 -9.09 -4.18
C ARG A 47 3.90 -10.17 -4.83
N SER A 48 2.61 -10.19 -4.50
CA SER A 48 1.64 -11.16 -5.01
C SER A 48 1.36 -10.95 -6.49
N PHE A 49 1.11 -9.70 -6.90
CA PHE A 49 0.92 -9.35 -8.32
C PHE A 49 2.15 -9.65 -9.17
N LYS A 50 3.36 -9.30 -8.69
CA LYS A 50 4.60 -9.60 -9.42
C LYS A 50 4.80 -11.09 -9.66
N ARG A 51 4.56 -11.94 -8.65
CA ARG A 51 4.68 -13.40 -8.80
C ARG A 51 3.70 -13.96 -9.83
N ALA A 52 2.43 -13.60 -9.73
CA ALA A 52 1.40 -14.03 -10.68
C ALA A 52 1.74 -13.59 -12.12
N TYR A 53 2.17 -12.34 -12.28
CA TYR A 53 2.56 -11.79 -13.58
C TYR A 53 3.78 -12.52 -14.20
N THR A 54 4.81 -12.81 -13.39
CA THR A 54 5.98 -13.55 -13.88
C THR A 54 5.64 -14.98 -14.33
N LEU A 55 4.74 -15.67 -13.62
CA LEU A 55 4.27 -17.00 -14.02
C LEU A 55 3.48 -16.96 -15.33
N TYR A 56 2.61 -15.96 -15.49
CA TYR A 56 1.84 -15.77 -16.71
C TYR A 56 2.74 -15.52 -17.94
N ILE A 57 3.73 -14.64 -17.81
CA ILE A 57 4.71 -14.39 -18.88
C ILE A 57 5.48 -15.67 -19.21
N GLY A 58 5.98 -16.40 -18.19
CA GLY A 58 6.70 -17.65 -18.40
C GLY A 58 5.87 -18.67 -19.17
N ALA A 59 4.60 -18.87 -18.78
CA ALA A 59 3.68 -19.76 -19.46
C ALA A 59 3.42 -19.35 -20.91
N ALA A 60 3.24 -18.06 -21.18
CA ALA A 60 3.02 -17.53 -22.53
C ALA A 60 4.21 -17.78 -23.45
N VAL A 61 5.45 -17.59 -22.96
CA VAL A 61 6.67 -17.82 -23.74
C VAL A 61 6.84 -19.31 -24.06
N ILE A 62 6.60 -20.20 -23.10
CA ILE A 62 6.66 -21.66 -23.32
C ILE A 62 5.65 -22.09 -24.38
N LEU A 63 4.41 -21.62 -24.27
CA LEU A 63 3.35 -21.95 -25.22
C LEU A 63 3.68 -21.44 -26.62
N PHE A 64 4.22 -20.23 -26.74
CA PHE A 64 4.67 -19.66 -28.00
C PHE A 64 5.78 -20.51 -28.65
N LEU A 65 6.79 -20.94 -27.89
CA LEU A 65 7.87 -21.79 -28.39
C LEU A 65 7.36 -23.15 -28.89
N VAL A 66 6.45 -23.79 -28.15
CA VAL A 66 5.83 -25.06 -28.55
C VAL A 66 5.09 -24.91 -29.89
N VAL A 67 4.29 -23.84 -30.04
CA VAL A 67 3.56 -23.56 -31.28
C VAL A 67 4.52 -23.35 -32.45
N VAL A 68 5.60 -22.59 -32.25
CA VAL A 68 6.61 -22.33 -33.31
C VAL A 68 7.32 -23.62 -33.73
N LEU A 69 7.73 -24.46 -32.77
CA LEU A 69 8.38 -25.75 -33.06
C LEU A 69 7.45 -26.70 -33.81
N PHE A 70 6.18 -26.80 -33.39
CA PHE A 70 5.18 -27.61 -34.07
C PHE A 70 4.96 -27.14 -35.52
N ARG A 71 4.83 -25.83 -35.74
CA ARG A 71 4.69 -25.26 -37.10
C ARG A 71 5.92 -25.52 -37.97
N ARG A 72 7.13 -25.46 -37.40
CA ARG A 72 8.38 -25.78 -38.13
C ARG A 72 8.47 -27.25 -38.51
N GLY A 73 8.06 -28.17 -37.63
CA GLY A 73 8.03 -29.61 -37.90
C GLY A 73 7.07 -29.99 -39.04
N GLN A 74 5.89 -29.37 -39.08
CA GLN A 74 4.90 -29.60 -40.15
C GLN A 74 5.38 -29.08 -41.51
N ARG A 75 6.14 -27.98 -41.56
CA ARG A 75 6.73 -27.47 -42.81
C ARG A 75 7.77 -28.43 -43.40
N LYS A 76 8.60 -29.07 -42.56
CA LYS A 76 9.58 -30.05 -43.04
C LYS A 76 8.94 -31.31 -43.62
N ARG A 77 7.80 -31.76 -43.07
CA ARG A 77 7.07 -32.92 -43.62
C ARG A 77 6.46 -32.67 -45.01
N LYS A 78 6.20 -31.41 -45.38
CA LYS A 78 5.68 -31.06 -46.72
C LYS A 78 6.75 -30.99 -47.81
N THR A 79 8.04 -30.84 -47.46
CA THR A 79 9.12 -30.74 -48.46
C THR A 79 9.74 -32.08 -48.85
N HIS A 80 9.53 -33.15 -48.06
CA HIS A 80 10.03 -34.50 -48.33
C HIS A 80 8.99 -35.39 -49.07
N LYS A 81 7.86 -34.81 -49.49
CA LYS A 81 6.80 -35.47 -50.27
C LYS A 81 6.63 -34.84 -51.66
N LYS A 82 7.62 -34.08 -52.13
CA LYS A 82 7.72 -33.61 -53.52
C LYS A 82 8.92 -34.28 -54.18
#